data_AF-A0A316FRI4-F1
#
_entry.id   AF-A0A316FRI4-F1
#
_cell.length_a   1.000
_cell.length_b   1.000
_cell.length_c   1.000
_cell.angle_alpha   90.00
_cell.angle_beta   90.00
_cell.angle_gamma   90.00
#
_symmetry.space_group_name_H-M   'P 1'
#
loop_
_entity.id
_entity.type
_entity.pdbx_description
1 polymer ?
#
loop_
_entity_poly.entity_id
_entity_poly.type
_entity_poly.pdbx_seq_one_letter_code
_entity_poly.pdbx_strand_id
1 'polypeptide(L)'
;MVRRWSVAALAALCGVLIAAARFGDGAPGTAALLLAGFLVLAFVLSPLAFPRAAAVEDDRPVVYWRPGCVFCLRLRARLGADADRLRWVDIWQDPAAAAAVREITGGDETVPTVVIGGRGHVNPDPSWLRDQIVPTAPQA
;
A
#
# COMPACT_ATOMS: atom_id res chain seq x y z
N MET A 1 15.89 -7.25 -2.56
CA MET A 1 15.55 -5.83 -2.79
C MET A 1 15.39 -5.47 -4.26
N VAL A 2 16.29 -5.92 -5.15
CA VAL A 2 16.29 -5.59 -6.60
C VAL A 2 14.95 -5.85 -7.30
N ARG A 3 14.34 -7.02 -7.05
CA ARG A 3 13.11 -7.49 -7.71
C ARG A 3 11.85 -6.62 -7.49
N ARG A 4 11.85 -5.77 -6.46
CA ARG A 4 10.72 -4.89 -6.07
C ARG A 4 10.77 -3.55 -6.79
N TRP A 5 11.98 -3.05 -6.98
CA TRP A 5 12.22 -1.86 -7.77
C TRP A 5 12.20 -2.19 -9.26
N SER A 6 12.44 -3.45 -9.67
CA SER A 6 12.45 -3.84 -11.08
C SER A 6 11.18 -3.44 -11.84
N VAL A 7 10.00 -3.63 -11.27
CA VAL A 7 8.73 -3.32 -11.98
C VAL A 7 8.47 -1.81 -12.02
N ALA A 8 8.67 -1.10 -10.92
CA ALA A 8 8.53 0.36 -10.88
C ALA A 8 9.61 1.07 -11.72
N ALA A 9 10.85 0.58 -11.68
CA ALA A 9 11.98 1.09 -12.46
C ALA A 9 11.82 0.77 -13.94
N LEU A 10 11.32 -0.42 -14.31
CA LEU A 10 11.00 -0.76 -15.70
C LEU A 10 9.87 0.13 -16.23
N ALA A 11 8.80 0.32 -15.46
CA ALA A 11 7.70 1.21 -15.84
C ALA A 11 8.18 2.66 -16.00
N ALA A 12 9.01 3.16 -15.09
CA ALA A 12 9.61 4.50 -15.19
C ALA A 12 10.55 4.61 -16.40
N LEU A 13 11.41 3.61 -16.64
CA LEU A 13 12.33 3.56 -17.78
C LEU A 13 11.56 3.54 -19.11
N CYS A 14 10.52 2.73 -19.23
CA CYS A 14 9.64 2.70 -20.40
C CYS A 14 8.96 4.05 -20.62
N GLY A 15 8.45 4.69 -19.57
CA GLY A 15 7.86 6.03 -19.66
C GLY A 15 8.84 7.09 -20.15
N VAL A 16 10.08 7.07 -19.65
CA VAL A 16 11.15 7.99 -20.09
C VAL A 16 11.53 7.75 -21.55
N LEU A 17 11.71 6.50 -21.98
CA LEU A 17 12.07 6.16 -23.36
C LEU A 17 10.96 6.54 -24.36
N ILE A 18 9.69 6.32 -24.01
CA ILE A 18 8.55 6.69 -24.85
C ILE A 18 8.41 8.22 -24.93
N ALA A 19 8.56 8.94 -23.81
CA ALA A 19 8.50 10.39 -23.79
C ALA A 19 9.63 11.03 -24.62
N ALA A 20 10.85 10.50 -24.52
CA ALA A 20 11.99 10.95 -25.31
C ALA A 20 11.77 10.73 -26.82
N ALA A 21 11.20 9.60 -27.22
CA ALA A 21 10.87 9.33 -28.62
C ALA A 21 9.81 10.31 -29.16
N ARG A 22 8.75 10.60 -28.38
CA ARG A 22 7.65 11.47 -28.82
C ARG A 22 7.96 12.97 -28.80
N PHE A 23 8.99 13.38 -28.05
CA PHE A 23 9.50 14.76 -28.13
C PHE A 23 10.14 15.06 -29.50
N GLY A 24 10.72 14.05 -30.16
CA GLY A 24 11.25 14.17 -31.52
C GLY A 24 10.17 14.32 -32.59
N ASP A 25 8.96 13.82 -32.33
CA ASP A 25 7.83 13.82 -33.28
C ASP A 25 6.98 15.11 -33.24
N GLY A 26 7.35 16.12 -32.42
CA GLY A 26 6.62 17.39 -32.33
C GLY A 26 5.28 17.34 -31.57
N ALA A 27 5.02 16.28 -30.79
CA ALA A 27 3.79 16.10 -30.01
C ALA A 27 4.05 16.12 -28.48
N PRO A 28 4.46 17.27 -27.89
CA PRO A 28 4.88 17.35 -26.49
C PRO A 28 3.74 17.08 -25.50
N GLY A 29 2.50 17.41 -25.85
CA GLY A 29 1.33 17.17 -24.98
C GLY A 29 1.07 15.69 -24.75
N THR A 30 1.15 14.87 -25.80
CA THR A 30 0.99 13.41 -25.71
C THR A 30 2.14 12.77 -24.92
N ALA A 31 3.37 13.27 -25.11
CA ALA A 31 4.53 12.82 -24.34
C ALA A 31 4.36 13.09 -22.84
N ALA A 32 3.87 14.28 -22.47
CA ALA A 32 3.62 14.66 -21.08
C ALA A 32 2.52 13.80 -20.43
N LEU A 33 1.41 13.55 -21.12
CA LEU A 33 0.31 12.70 -20.63
C LEU A 33 0.76 11.25 -20.39
N LEU A 34 1.51 10.67 -21.34
CA LEU A 34 2.03 9.31 -21.21
C LEU A 34 3.03 9.21 -20.05
N LEU A 35 3.97 10.15 -19.95
CA LEU A 35 4.92 10.21 -18.85
C LEU A 35 4.22 10.30 -17.49
N ALA A 36 3.21 11.17 -17.37
CA ALA A 36 2.41 11.28 -16.16
C ALA A 36 1.72 9.95 -15.81
N GLY A 37 1.15 9.26 -16.79
CA GLY A 37 0.55 7.92 -16.60
C GLY A 37 1.55 6.88 -16.09
N PHE A 38 2.75 6.81 -16.67
CA PHE A 38 3.81 5.90 -16.23
C PHE A 38 4.35 6.25 -14.83
N LEU A 39 4.45 7.53 -14.49
CA LEU A 39 4.85 7.96 -13.15
C LEU A 39 3.80 7.59 -12.09
N VAL A 40 2.51 7.76 -12.41
CA VAL A 40 1.41 7.31 -11.53
C VAL A 40 1.46 5.80 -11.35
N LEU A 41 1.63 5.04 -12.44
CA LEU A 41 1.74 3.58 -12.37
C LEU A 41 2.96 3.14 -11.55
N ALA A 42 4.13 3.76 -11.77
CA ALA A 42 5.35 3.49 -11.02
C ALA A 42 5.17 3.80 -9.53
N PHE A 43 4.49 4.90 -9.18
CA PHE A 43 4.16 5.23 -7.80
C PHE A 43 3.22 4.19 -7.17
N VAL A 44 2.14 3.81 -7.85
CA VAL A 44 1.16 2.82 -7.37
C VAL A 44 1.79 1.45 -7.14
N LEU A 45 2.74 1.05 -7.99
CA LEU A 45 3.47 -0.20 -7.86
C LEU A 45 4.66 -0.11 -6.90
N SER A 46 5.03 1.10 -6.46
CA SER A 46 6.17 1.33 -5.59
C SER A 46 5.82 1.05 -4.12
N PRO A 47 6.75 0.47 -3.35
CA PRO A 47 6.61 0.36 -1.89
C PRO A 47 6.52 1.72 -1.19
N LEU A 48 6.84 2.83 -1.87
CA LEU A 48 6.69 4.19 -1.35
C LEU A 48 5.23 4.67 -1.25
N ALA A 49 4.28 3.97 -1.89
CA ALA A 49 2.85 4.31 -1.78
C ALA A 49 2.28 4.08 -0.37
N PHE A 50 2.99 3.34 0.48
CA PHE A 50 2.61 3.05 1.85
C PHE A 50 3.72 3.47 2.83
N PRO A 51 3.36 3.99 4.01
CA PRO A 51 4.31 4.45 5.02
C PRO A 51 5.11 3.25 5.52
N ARG A 52 6.40 3.49 5.75
CA ARG A 52 7.29 2.48 6.33
C ARG A 52 6.75 2.11 7.71
N ALA A 53 6.68 0.82 8.02
CA ALA A 53 6.40 0.38 9.38
C ALA A 53 7.39 1.05 10.33
N ALA A 54 6.89 1.88 11.25
CA ALA A 54 7.70 2.33 12.38
C ALA A 54 8.02 1.08 13.22
N ALA A 55 9.30 0.85 13.50
CA ALA A 55 9.79 -0.30 14.27
C ALA A 55 9.43 -0.24 15.76
N VAL A 56 8.50 0.64 16.15
CA VAL A 56 8.10 0.87 17.53
C VAL A 56 6.93 -0.04 17.86
N GLU A 57 7.03 -0.77 18.98
CA GLU A 57 5.88 -1.37 19.63
C GLU A 57 4.95 -0.24 20.07
N ASP A 58 3.88 -0.08 19.33
CA ASP A 58 2.86 0.93 19.52
C ASP A 58 1.53 0.18 19.49
N ASP A 59 0.59 0.58 20.34
CA ASP A 59 -0.69 -0.13 20.54
C ASP A 59 -1.68 0.14 19.39
N ARG A 60 -1.17 0.71 18.28
CA ARG A 60 -1.93 1.00 17.07
C ARG A 60 -2.31 -0.28 16.34
N PRO A 61 -3.53 -0.34 15.77
CA PRO A 61 -3.92 -1.48 14.97
C PRO A 61 -3.04 -1.66 13.74
N VAL A 62 -2.75 -2.92 13.41
CA VAL A 62 -1.81 -3.29 12.34
C VAL A 62 -2.59 -3.64 11.07
N VAL A 63 -2.20 -3.07 9.94
CA VAL A 63 -2.71 -3.41 8.61
C VAL A 63 -1.60 -4.09 7.81
N TYR A 64 -1.80 -5.36 7.53
CA TYR A 64 -0.96 -6.14 6.63
C TYR A 64 -1.33 -5.87 5.17
N TRP A 65 -0.33 -5.53 4.36
CA TRP A 65 -0.49 -5.19 2.95
C TRP A 65 0.64 -5.76 2.09
N ARG A 66 0.51 -5.69 0.76
CA ARG A 66 1.57 -6.01 -0.20
C ARG A 66 1.57 -5.04 -1.39
N PRO A 67 2.72 -4.80 -2.06
CA PRO A 67 2.78 -4.00 -3.28
C PRO A 67 1.80 -4.46 -4.36
N GLY A 68 1.14 -3.51 -5.03
CA GLY A 68 0.15 -3.79 -6.09
C GLY A 68 -1.23 -4.23 -5.60
N CYS A 69 -1.48 -4.27 -4.28
CA CYS A 69 -2.79 -4.60 -3.73
C CYS A 69 -3.82 -3.46 -3.92
N VAL A 70 -4.73 -3.62 -4.89
CA VAL A 70 -5.80 -2.63 -5.17
C VAL A 70 -6.72 -2.41 -3.97
N PHE A 71 -7.04 -3.47 -3.21
CA PHE A 71 -7.88 -3.37 -2.01
C PHE A 71 -7.19 -2.60 -0.88
N CYS A 72 -5.88 -2.80 -0.71
CA CYS A 72 -5.08 -2.09 0.29
C CYS A 72 -4.97 -0.59 -0.05
N LEU A 73 -4.79 -0.26 -1.34
CA LEU A 73 -4.79 1.12 -1.83
C LEU A 73 -6.17 1.77 -1.63
N ARG A 74 -7.25 1.04 -1.95
CA ARG A 74 -8.62 1.51 -1.72
C ARG A 74 -8.90 1.75 -0.24
N LEU A 75 -8.50 0.82 0.64
CA LEU A 75 -8.66 0.95 2.08
C LEU A 75 -7.93 2.20 2.58
N ARG A 76 -6.66 2.38 2.23
CA ARG A 76 -5.86 3.58 2.55
C ARG A 76 -6.55 4.86 2.06
N ALA A 77 -6.98 4.90 0.80
CA ALA A 77 -7.62 6.07 0.21
C ALA A 77 -8.95 6.43 0.90
N ARG A 78 -9.73 5.41 1.32
CA ARG A 78 -10.99 5.61 2.04
C ARG A 78 -10.79 6.02 3.49
N LEU A 79 -9.68 5.63 4.12
CA LEU A 79 -9.32 6.08 5.46
C LEU A 79 -8.79 7.52 5.46
N GLY A 80 -8.13 7.96 4.39
CA GLY A 80 -7.61 9.33 4.31
C GLY A 80 -6.58 9.61 5.42
N ALA A 81 -6.76 10.70 6.16
CA ALA A 81 -5.87 11.08 7.27
C ALA A 81 -5.84 10.05 8.42
N ASP A 82 -6.93 9.29 8.61
CA ASP A 82 -6.98 8.25 9.63
C ASP A 82 -6.03 7.07 9.32
N ALA A 83 -5.58 6.93 8.08
CA ALA A 83 -4.64 5.88 7.70
C ALA A 83 -3.30 5.98 8.46
N ASP A 84 -2.91 7.17 8.92
CA ASP A 84 -1.66 7.39 9.66
C ASP A 84 -1.75 6.93 11.12
N ARG A 85 -2.98 6.68 11.60
CA ARG A 85 -3.27 6.11 12.92
C ARG A 85 -3.14 4.60 12.95
N LEU A 86 -2.88 3.97 11.80
CA LEU A 86 -2.68 2.53 11.63
C LEU A 86 -1.22 2.23 11.33
N ARG A 87 -0.75 1.06 11.75
CA ARG A 87 0.58 0.56 11.41
C ARG A 87 0.52 -0.30 10.15
N TRP A 88 1.16 0.15 9.07
CA TRP A 88 1.18 -0.58 7.79
C TRP A 88 2.40 -1.50 7.70
N VAL A 89 2.17 -2.82 7.59
CA VAL A 89 3.24 -3.83 7.53
C VAL A 89 3.20 -4.57 6.19
N ASP A 90 4.30 -4.53 5.45
CA ASP A 90 4.46 -5.25 4.18
C ASP A 90 4.80 -6.73 4.46
N ILE A 91 3.87 -7.63 4.16
CA ILE A 91 4.06 -9.08 4.38
C ILE A 91 5.16 -9.67 3.48
N TRP A 92 5.52 -9.01 2.37
CA TRP A 92 6.64 -9.46 1.57
C TRP A 92 7.98 -9.14 2.23
N GLN A 93 8.08 -8.12 3.09
CA GLN A 93 9.33 -7.78 3.80
C GLN A 93 9.53 -8.59 5.06
N ASP A 94 8.44 -8.94 5.73
CA ASP A 94 8.47 -9.58 7.03
C ASP A 94 7.86 -10.99 6.94
N PRO A 95 8.70 -12.04 6.95
CA PRO A 95 8.23 -13.43 6.94
C PRO A 95 7.33 -13.75 8.15
N ALA A 96 7.53 -13.10 9.29
CA ALA A 96 6.68 -13.27 10.46
C ALA A 96 5.31 -12.62 10.24
N ALA A 97 5.27 -11.45 9.58
CA ALA A 97 4.01 -10.84 9.16
C ALA A 97 3.25 -11.72 8.14
N ALA A 98 3.94 -12.34 7.19
CA ALA A 98 3.32 -13.30 6.27
C ALA A 98 2.78 -14.53 7.02
N ALA A 99 3.52 -15.05 7.99
CA ALA A 99 3.07 -16.16 8.83
C ALA A 99 1.81 -15.80 9.63
N ALA A 100 1.80 -14.61 10.25
CA ALA A 100 0.64 -14.11 11.00
C ALA A 100 -0.60 -13.97 10.10
N VAL A 101 -0.45 -13.47 8.86
CA VAL A 101 -1.58 -13.41 7.91
C VAL A 101 -2.08 -14.80 7.57
N ARG A 102 -1.19 -15.76 7.29
CA ARG A 102 -1.58 -17.16 7.00
C ARG A 102 -2.32 -17.79 8.17
N GLU A 103 -1.89 -17.52 9.40
CA GLU A 103 -2.58 -18.01 10.59
C GLU A 103 -4.00 -17.42 10.69
N ILE A 104 -4.16 -16.13 10.43
CA ILE A 104 -5.46 -15.44 10.46
C ILE A 104 -6.40 -15.91 9.35
N THR A 105 -5.88 -16.14 8.14
CA THR A 105 -6.70 -16.43 6.95
C THR A 105 -6.84 -17.92 6.66
N GLY A 106 -6.28 -18.80 7.50
CA GLY A 106 -6.38 -20.25 7.31
C GLY A 106 -5.43 -20.84 6.25
N GLY A 107 -4.29 -20.20 6.01
CA GLY A 107 -3.20 -20.68 5.14
C GLY A 107 -2.82 -19.74 4.01
N ASP A 108 -3.69 -18.79 3.66
CA ASP A 108 -3.47 -17.86 2.54
C ASP A 108 -2.70 -16.58 2.93
N GLU A 109 -2.19 -15.85 1.93
CA GLU A 109 -1.64 -14.50 2.14
C GLU A 109 -2.64 -13.42 1.71
N THR A 110 -3.86 -13.53 2.23
CA THR A 110 -4.96 -12.63 1.86
C THR A 110 -4.78 -11.27 2.54
N VAL A 111 -4.80 -10.21 1.74
CA VAL A 111 -4.63 -8.82 2.19
C VAL A 111 -5.67 -7.92 1.49
N PRO A 112 -6.11 -6.81 2.12
CA PRO A 112 -5.66 -6.27 3.40
C PRO A 112 -6.19 -7.10 4.58
N THR A 113 -5.33 -7.38 5.56
CA THR A 113 -5.71 -8.02 6.82
C THR A 113 -5.37 -7.09 7.96
N VAL A 114 -6.32 -6.81 8.83
CA VAL A 114 -6.19 -5.83 9.92
C VAL A 114 -6.24 -6.55 11.26
N VAL A 115 -5.31 -6.26 12.15
CA VAL A 115 -5.30 -6.77 13.52
C VAL A 115 -5.59 -5.62 14.48
N ILE A 116 -6.69 -5.76 15.23
CA ILE A 116 -7.14 -4.80 16.25
C ILE A 116 -7.34 -5.59 17.56
N GLY A 117 -6.67 -5.21 18.64
CA GLY A 117 -6.79 -5.89 19.93
C GLY A 117 -6.54 -7.40 19.86
N GLY A 118 -5.56 -7.82 19.05
CA GLY A 118 -5.22 -9.23 18.83
C GLY A 118 -6.18 -10.02 17.92
N ARG A 119 -7.26 -9.41 17.41
CA ARG A 119 -8.21 -10.07 16.50
C ARG A 119 -7.93 -9.68 15.05
N GLY A 120 -7.79 -10.69 14.19
CA GLY A 120 -7.60 -10.52 12.75
C GLY A 120 -8.92 -10.36 11.99
N HIS A 121 -8.97 -9.37 11.10
CA HIS A 121 -10.09 -9.05 10.24
C HIS A 121 -9.60 -9.01 8.78
N VAL A 122 -10.13 -9.91 7.96
CA VAL A 122 -9.75 -10.03 6.55
C VAL A 122 -10.63 -9.11 5.71
N ASN A 123 -9.99 -8.21 4.95
CA ASN A 123 -10.62 -7.22 4.08
C ASN A 123 -11.82 -6.49 4.73
N PRO A 124 -11.62 -5.81 5.88
CA PRO A 124 -12.71 -5.15 6.58
C PRO A 124 -13.28 -3.98 5.78
N ASP A 125 -14.53 -3.63 6.06
CA ASP A 125 -15.14 -2.43 5.50
C ASP A 125 -14.42 -1.16 6.02
N PRO A 126 -14.08 -0.19 5.15
CA PRO A 126 -13.38 1.02 5.58
C PRO A 126 -14.14 1.87 6.61
N SER A 127 -15.48 1.90 6.56
CA SER A 127 -16.28 2.65 7.53
C SER A 127 -16.23 2.00 8.90
N TRP A 128 -16.42 0.68 8.97
CA TRP A 128 -16.24 -0.09 10.20
C TRP A 128 -14.84 0.10 10.79
N LEU A 129 -13.80 0.05 9.95
CA LEU A 129 -12.44 0.25 10.43
C LEU A 129 -12.22 1.66 11.01
N ARG A 130 -12.87 2.69 10.46
CA ARG A 130 -12.82 4.04 11.03
C ARG A 130 -13.43 4.09 12.42
N ASP A 131 -14.56 3.44 12.61
CA ASP A 131 -15.24 3.40 13.93
C ASP A 131 -14.36 2.74 14.99
N GLN A 132 -13.60 1.70 14.61
CA GLN A 132 -12.72 0.95 15.51
C GLN A 132 -11.43 1.69 15.89
N ILE A 133 -11.00 2.67 15.09
CA ILE A 133 -9.79 3.46 15.37
C ILE A 133 -10.10 4.78 16.06
N VAL A 134 -11.37 5.20 16.21
CA VAL A 134 -11.71 6.34 17.07
C VAL A 134 -11.27 6.02 18.50
N PRO A 135 -10.55 6.93 19.21
CA PRO A 135 -10.10 6.63 20.57
C PRO A 135 -11.31 6.30 21.44
N THR A 136 -11.29 5.14 22.10
CA THR A 136 -12.17 4.88 23.23
C THR A 136 -11.97 6.04 24.21
N ALA A 137 -13.04 6.78 24.52
CA ALA A 137 -13.00 7.81 25.56
C ALA A 137 -12.37 7.22 26.83
N PRO A 138 -11.59 7.99 27.61
CA PRO A 138 -11.04 7.50 28.87
C PRO A 138 -12.18 6.92 29.70
N GLN A 139 -12.06 5.65 30.10
CA GLN A 139 -13.00 5.06 31.04
C GLN A 139 -12.78 5.79 32.37
N ALA A 140 -13.77 6.60 32.77
CA ALA A 140 -13.81 7.31 34.04
C ALA A 140 -14.40 6.41 35.13
#